data_AF-A0A2A8PNT9-F1
#
_entry.id   AF-A0A2A8PNT9-F1
#
_cell.length_a   1.000
_cell.length_b   1.000
_cell.length_c   1.000
_cell.angle_alpha   90.00
_cell.angle_beta   90.00
_cell.angle_gamma   90.00
#
_symmetry.space_group_name_H-M   'P 1'
#
loop_
_entity.id
_entity.type
_entity.pdbx_description
1 polymer ?
#
loop_
_entity_poly.entity_id
_entity_poly.type
_entity_poly.pdbx_seq_one_letter_code
_entity_poly.pdbx_strand_id
1 'polypeptide(L)'
;MNNLNFLCEQFAKILNGKSNINQGVCSVSLRRNIKVFVQGRPSTSVIPVGISFESLDQNGNALNFGEIAILQEEIPLFMQSIVQQGIIVSALHNHWLYM
;
A
#
# COMPACT_ATOMS: atom_id res chain seq x y z
N MET A 1 4.33 -15.33 23.14
CA MET A 1 4.17 -15.68 21.71
C MET A 1 3.42 -14.55 21.03
N ASN A 2 3.87 -14.16 19.84
CA ASN A 2 4.02 -12.76 19.41
C ASN A 2 2.71 -12.01 19.13
N ASN A 3 2.44 -10.95 19.92
CA ASN A 3 1.37 -9.98 19.69
C ASN A 3 1.37 -9.47 18.22
N LEU A 4 2.56 -9.26 17.66
CA LEU A 4 2.74 -8.84 16.27
C LEU A 4 2.15 -9.81 15.24
N ASN A 5 2.27 -11.14 15.45
CA ASN A 5 1.74 -12.12 14.51
C ASN A 5 0.21 -12.06 14.45
N PHE A 6 -0.42 -12.06 15.62
CA PHE A 6 -1.87 -11.96 15.73
C PHE A 6 -2.38 -10.64 15.13
N LEU A 7 -1.76 -9.51 15.46
CA LEU A 7 -2.12 -8.20 14.89
C LEU A 7 -1.95 -8.18 13.37
N CYS A 8 -0.87 -8.76 12.85
CA CYS A 8 -0.61 -8.82 11.42
C CYS A 8 -1.64 -9.69 10.67
N GLU A 9 -2.10 -10.79 11.27
CA GLU A 9 -3.18 -11.60 10.72
C GLU A 9 -4.52 -10.84 10.69
N GLN A 10 -4.86 -10.12 11.77
CA GLN A 10 -6.06 -9.27 11.80
C GLN A 10 -5.97 -8.15 10.76
N PHE A 11 -4.81 -7.51 10.64
CA PHE A 11 -4.55 -6.46 9.66
C PHE A 11 -4.72 -6.97 8.23
N ALA A 12 -4.14 -8.13 7.90
CA ALA A 12 -4.34 -8.76 6.58
C ALA A 12 -5.81 -9.12 6.32
N LYS A 13 -6.54 -9.55 7.36
CA LYS A 13 -7.97 -9.86 7.25
C LYS A 13 -8.81 -8.62 6.94
N ILE A 14 -8.54 -7.48 7.60
CA ILE A 14 -9.21 -6.20 7.33
C ILE A 14 -9.00 -5.78 5.88
N LEU A 15 -7.76 -5.92 5.40
CA LEU A 15 -7.40 -5.53 4.04
C LEU A 15 -7.76 -6.59 2.98
N ASN A 16 -8.27 -7.75 3.38
CA ASN A 16 -8.53 -8.89 2.50
C ASN A 16 -7.28 -9.32 1.67
N GLY A 17 -6.12 -9.29 2.32
CA GLY A 17 -4.82 -9.55 1.71
C GLY A 17 -4.06 -10.71 2.37
N LYS A 18 -2.81 -10.89 1.95
CA LYS A 18 -1.88 -11.85 2.58
C LYS A 18 -0.83 -11.09 3.37
N SER A 19 -0.67 -11.44 4.64
CA SER A 19 0.40 -10.91 5.50
C SER A 19 1.73 -11.61 5.29
N ASN A 20 2.79 -10.85 5.48
CA ASN A 20 4.15 -11.32 5.69
C ASN A 20 4.77 -10.51 6.84
N ILE A 21 5.55 -11.17 7.70
CA ILE A 21 6.26 -10.50 8.78
C ILE A 21 7.75 -10.67 8.53
N ASN A 22 8.46 -9.54 8.49
CA ASN A 22 9.91 -9.53 8.37
C ASN A 22 10.48 -8.43 9.27
N GLN A 23 11.48 -8.76 10.10
CA GLN A 23 12.20 -7.81 10.96
C GLN A 23 11.30 -6.84 11.76
N GLY A 24 10.17 -7.32 12.28
CA GLY A 24 9.26 -6.50 13.09
C GLY A 24 8.28 -5.63 12.29
N VAL A 25 8.26 -5.77 10.96
CA VAL A 25 7.32 -5.11 10.05
C VAL A 25 6.31 -6.13 9.55
N CYS A 26 5.02 -5.81 9.70
CA CYS A 26 3.94 -6.54 9.05
C CYS A 26 3.63 -5.88 7.70
N SER A 27 3.73 -6.63 6.60
CA SER A 27 3.38 -6.16 5.27
C SER A 27 2.20 -6.97 4.71
N VAL A 28 1.29 -6.29 4.03
CA VAL A 28 0.14 -6.87 3.35
C VAL A 28 0.14 -6.37 1.91
N SER A 29 0.20 -7.31 0.96
CA SER A 29 0.07 -7.00 -0.46
C SER A 29 -1.37 -7.20 -0.91
N LEU A 30 -1.90 -6.22 -1.64
CA LEU A 30 -3.23 -6.30 -2.22
C LEU A 30 -3.16 -6.49 -3.72
N ARG A 31 -4.15 -7.18 -4.26
CA ARG A 31 -4.30 -7.32 -5.72
C ARG A 31 -5.08 -6.12 -6.24
N ARG A 32 -4.50 -5.40 -7.20
CA ARG A 32 -5.21 -4.45 -8.05
C ARG A 32 -5.04 -4.89 -9.49
N ASN A 33 -6.14 -5.03 -10.21
CA ASN A 33 -6.08 -5.37 -11.63
C ASN A 33 -5.91 -4.07 -12.44
N ILE A 34 -4.67 -3.76 -12.79
CA ILE A 34 -4.33 -2.55 -13.55
C ILE A 34 -3.72 -2.94 -14.89
N LYS A 35 -4.28 -2.40 -15.97
CA LYS A 35 -3.75 -2.58 -17.31
C LYS A 35 -2.70 -1.50 -17.56
N VAL A 36 -1.43 -1.85 -17.35
CA VAL A 36 -0.32 -0.92 -17.55
C VAL A 36 0.41 -1.26 -18.84
N PHE A 37 0.67 -0.22 -19.65
CA PHE A 37 1.56 -0.30 -20.80
C PHE A 37 2.81 0.54 -20.54
N VAL A 38 3.98 -0.07 -20.69
CA VAL A 38 5.28 0.60 -20.61
C VAL A 38 5.87 0.61 -22.00
N GLN A 39 6.05 1.80 -22.59
CA GLN A 39 6.52 1.98 -23.97
C GLN A 39 5.75 1.09 -24.98
N GLY A 40 4.42 1.04 -24.86
CA GLY A 40 3.55 0.27 -25.74
C GLY A 40 3.51 -1.25 -25.48
N ARG A 41 4.20 -1.75 -24.44
CA ARG A 41 4.17 -3.18 -24.06
C ARG A 41 3.39 -3.39 -22.77
N PRO A 42 2.51 -4.41 -22.69
CA PRO A 42 1.81 -4.72 -21.45
C PRO A 42 2.80 -5.16 -20.37
N SER A 43 2.66 -4.62 -19.16
CA SER A 43 3.46 -5.01 -17.99
C SER A 43 2.64 -5.85 -17.02
N THR A 44 3.22 -6.93 -16.52
CA THR A 44 2.62 -7.81 -15.50
C THR A 44 3.35 -7.75 -14.16
N SER A 45 4.46 -7.02 -14.07
CA SER A 45 5.34 -6.98 -12.90
C SER A 45 5.12 -5.75 -12.01
N VAL A 46 4.13 -4.90 -12.32
CA VAL A 46 3.82 -3.72 -11.51
C VAL A 46 3.32 -4.16 -10.15
N ILE A 47 3.98 -3.72 -9.08
CA ILE A 47 3.48 -3.92 -7.71
C ILE A 47 2.30 -2.95 -7.53
N PRO A 48 1.07 -3.46 -7.37
CA PRO A 48 -0.09 -2.58 -7.41
C PRO A 48 -0.33 -1.86 -6.08
N VAL A 49 -0.16 -2.57 -4.96
CA VAL A 49 -0.44 -2.05 -3.62
C VAL A 49 0.39 -2.78 -2.58
N GLY A 50 1.12 -2.03 -1.77
CA GLY A 50 1.77 -2.50 -0.55
C GLY A 50 1.33 -1.65 0.64
N ILE A 51 0.90 -2.29 1.72
CA ILE A 51 0.56 -1.61 2.98
C ILE A 51 1.30 -2.32 4.10
N SER A 52 1.89 -1.57 5.02
CA SER A 52 2.61 -2.15 6.15
C SER A 52 2.47 -1.33 7.43
N PHE A 53 2.75 -1.99 8.56
CA PHE A 53 2.96 -1.32 9.83
C PHE A 53 4.19 -1.87 10.54
N GLU A 54 4.91 -0.99 11.23
CA GLU A 54 6.08 -1.33 12.04
C GLU A 54 5.69 -1.76 13.46
N SER A 55 6.63 -2.31 14.22
CA SER A 55 6.40 -2.73 15.60
C SER A 55 5.84 -1.59 16.46
N LEU A 56 4.94 -1.94 17.39
CA LEU A 56 4.29 -0.97 18.27
C LEU A 56 5.30 -0.30 19.20
N ASP A 57 5.13 1.00 19.41
CA ASP A 57 5.84 1.76 20.43
C ASP A 57 5.29 1.48 21.84
N GLN A 58 5.88 2.11 22.86
CA GLN A 58 5.46 1.99 24.26
C GLN A 58 4.03 2.46 24.54
N ASN A 59 3.45 3.26 23.64
CA ASN A 59 2.08 3.77 23.74
C ASN A 59 1.08 2.92 22.93
N GLY A 60 1.55 1.87 22.25
CA GLY A 60 0.71 1.01 21.41
C GLY A 60 0.44 1.58 20.01
N ASN A 61 1.24 2.55 19.54
CA ASN A 61 1.13 3.11 18.19
C ASN A 61 2.12 2.43 17.24
N ALA A 62 1.72 2.24 15.98
CA ALA A 62 2.62 1.81 14.91
C ALA A 62 2.80 2.92 13.88
N LEU A 63 3.99 2.98 13.28
CA LEU A 63 4.18 3.69 12.02
C LEU A 63 3.57 2.86 10.89
N ASN A 64 2.73 3.48 10.06
CA ASN A 64 2.03 2.80 8.97
C ASN A 64 2.48 3.39 7.62
N PHE A 65 2.67 2.52 6.64
CA PHE A 65 3.02 2.90 5.27
C PHE A 65 2.03 2.31 4.28
N GLY A 66 1.76 3.05 3.22
CA GLY A 66 0.97 2.60 2.09
C GLY A 66 1.55 3.14 0.79
N GLU A 67 1.80 2.26 -0.16
CA GLU A 67 2.20 2.58 -1.51
C GLU A 67 1.20 1.96 -2.47
N ILE A 68 0.57 2.79 -3.29
CA ILE A 68 -0.50 2.38 -4.21
C ILE A 68 -0.17 2.92 -5.58
N ALA A 69 0.04 2.02 -6.54
CA ALA A 69 0.17 2.38 -7.94
C ALA A 69 -1.22 2.83 -8.44
N ILE A 70 -1.27 4.01 -9.05
CA ILE A 70 -2.46 4.61 -9.65
C ILE A 70 -2.19 5.03 -11.10
N LEU A 71 -3.23 5.03 -11.93
CA LEU A 71 -3.15 5.57 -13.29
C LEU A 71 -3.16 7.09 -13.25
N GLN A 72 -2.63 7.74 -14.29
CA GLN A 72 -2.52 9.20 -14.34
C GLN A 72 -3.89 9.89 -14.21
N GLU A 73 -4.89 9.33 -14.89
CA GLU A 73 -6.28 9.79 -14.88
C GLU A 73 -6.97 9.62 -13.50
N GLU A 74 -6.46 8.76 -12.63
CA GLU A 74 -7.03 8.50 -11.30
C GLU A 74 -6.52 9.48 -10.23
N ILE A 75 -5.40 10.16 -10.50
CA ILE A 75 -4.70 11.00 -9.51
C ILE A 75 -5.65 11.99 -8.80
N PRO A 76 -6.46 12.82 -9.49
CA PRO A 76 -7.24 13.85 -8.80
C PRO A 76 -8.27 13.26 -7.82
N LEU A 77 -9.02 12.24 -8.26
CA LEU A 77 -10.08 11.62 -7.45
C LEU A 77 -9.51 10.74 -6.33
N PHE A 78 -8.41 10.03 -6.60
CA PHE A 78 -7.74 9.21 -5.61
C PHE A 78 -7.18 10.07 -4.46
N MET A 79 -6.46 11.14 -4.81
CA MET A 79 -5.87 12.05 -3.83
C MET A 79 -6.96 12.71 -2.96
N GLN A 80 -8.05 13.15 -3.58
CA GLN A 80 -9.19 13.71 -2.85
C GLN A 80 -9.78 12.69 -1.86
N SER A 81 -10.00 11.45 -2.31
CA SER A 81 -10.64 10.40 -1.50
C SER A 81 -9.80 9.99 -0.29
N ILE A 82 -8.48 9.90 -0.45
CA ILE A 82 -7.54 9.50 0.61
C ILE A 82 -7.42 10.62 1.66
N VAL A 83 -7.29 11.87 1.22
CA VAL A 83 -7.21 13.02 2.14
C VAL A 83 -8.53 13.21 2.92
N GLN A 84 -9.69 13.01 2.28
CA GLN A 84 -10.99 13.08 2.95
C GLN A 84 -11.16 12.02 4.05
N GLN A 85 -10.44 10.91 3.97
CA GLN A 85 -10.41 9.86 5.00
C GLN A 85 -9.38 10.14 6.10
N GLY A 86 -8.70 11.29 6.08
CA GLY A 86 -7.70 11.66 7.07
C GLY A 86 -6.35 10.97 6.88
N ILE A 87 -6.11 10.33 5.74
CA ILE A 87 -4.84 9.69 5.42
C ILE A 87 -3.89 10.76 4.84
N ILE A 88 -2.70 10.85 5.43
CA ILE A 88 -1.66 11.79 4.99
C ILE A 88 -1.02 11.26 3.71
N VAL A 89 -1.02 12.07 2.66
CA VAL A 89 -0.23 11.79 1.45
C VAL A 89 1.12 12.48 1.57
N SER A 90 2.17 11.68 1.75
CA SER A 90 3.54 12.19 1.88
C SER A 90 4.19 12.52 0.54
N ALA A 91 3.86 11.77 -0.51
CA ALA A 91 4.43 11.95 -1.85
C ALA A 91 3.53 11.39 -2.95
N LEU A 92 3.66 11.97 -4.14
CA LEU A 92 3.21 11.41 -5.41
C LEU A 92 4.45 11.30 -6.32
N HIS A 93 4.89 10.08 -6.60
CA HIS A 93 6.00 9.83 -7.53
C HIS A 93 5.47 9.28 -8.86
N ASN A 94 6.19 9.52 -9.96
CA ASN A 94 5.77 9.07 -11.27
C ASN A 94 6.87 8.28 -11.97
N HIS A 95 6.51 7.13 -12.55
CA HIS A 95 7.44 6.26 -13.28
C HIS A 95 7.29 6.34 -14.81
N TRP A 96 6.14 6.76 -15.34
CA TRP A 96 5.75 6.60 -16.75
C TRP A 96 4.92 7.78 -17.28
N LEU A 97 5.41 9.00 -17.09
CA LEU A 97 4.88 10.20 -17.77
C LEU A 97 5.46 10.24 -19.19
N TYR A 98 4.61 9.99 -20.17
CA TYR A 98 4.92 10.19 -21.58
C TYR A 98 4.24 11.49 -22.02
N MET A 99 5.03 12.44 -22.53
CA MET A 99 4.55 13.67 -23.17
C MET A 99 4.43 13.45 -24.67
#